data_AF-A0A929N045-F1
#
_entry.id   AF-A0A929N045-F1
#
_cell.length_a   1.000
_cell.length_b   1.000
_cell.length_c   1.000
_cell.angle_alpha   90.00
_cell.angle_beta   90.00
_cell.angle_gamma   90.00
#
_symmetry.space_group_name_H-M   'P 1'
#
loop_
_entity.id
_entity.type
_entity.pdbx_description
1 polymer ?
#
loop_
_entity_poly.entity_id
_entity_poly.type
_entity_poly.pdbx_seq_one_letter_code
_entity_poly.pdbx_strand_id
1 'polypeptide(L)' 'MRAFLATLDGDSATISQIRDGVRPQVGEAPASSYRSALQDERYFVRVSRGVFRLRRQGEDADAGAV' A
#
# COMPACT_ATOMS: atom_id res chain seq x y z
N MET A 1 6.52 0.42 -4.14
CA MET A 1 5.23 0.59 -3.43
C MET A 1 5.42 0.65 -1.93
N ARG A 2 5.99 -0.39 -1.29
CA ARG A 2 6.30 -0.38 0.16
C ARG A 2 7.14 0.82 0.60
N ALA A 3 8.25 1.07 -0.11
CA ALA A 3 9.15 2.20 0.19
C ALA A 3 8.42 3.55 0.15
N PHE A 4 7.58 3.79 -0.86
CA PHE A 4 6.78 5.02 -0.95
C PHE A 4 5.77 5.13 0.20
N LEU A 5 5.01 4.07 0.51
CA LEU A 5 4.06 4.13 1.62
C LEU A 5 4.76 4.24 2.98
N ALA A 6 6.00 3.76 3.12
CA ALA A 6 6.80 3.93 4.33
C ALA A 6 7.18 5.40 4.57
N THR A 7 7.27 6.24 3.53
CA THR A 7 7.51 7.68 3.71
C THR A 7 6.29 8.45 4.20
N LEU A 8 5.12 7.82 4.23
CA LEU A 8 3.87 8.43 4.67
C LEU A 8 3.59 8.18 6.17
N ASP A 9 4.51 7.56 6.90
CA ASP A 9 4.43 7.32 8.35
C ASP A 9 3.09 6.73 8.84
N GLY A 10 2.49 5.86 8.03
CA GLY A 10 1.21 5.19 8.31
C GLY A 10 -0.02 5.88 7.75
N ASP A 11 0.11 7.02 7.08
CA ASP A 11 -0.94 7.58 6.24
C ASP A 11 -1.23 6.70 5.02
N SER A 12 -2.40 6.93 4.45
CA SER A 12 -2.89 6.21 3.29
C SER A 12 -2.71 7.02 2.01
N ALA A 13 -2.58 6.33 0.88
CA ALA A 13 -2.50 6.93 -0.43
C ALA A 13 -3.40 6.22 -1.43
N THR A 14 -3.90 6.97 -2.41
CA THR A 14 -4.62 6.43 -3.56
C THR A 14 -3.68 5.64 -4.47
N ILE A 15 -4.23 4.68 -5.22
CA ILE A 15 -3.46 3.91 -6.21
C ILE A 15 -2.75 4.81 -7.24
N SER A 16 -3.34 5.96 -7.59
CA SER A 16 -2.73 6.93 -8.49
C SER A 16 -1.49 7.58 -7.86
N GLN A 17 -1.59 8.05 -6.61
CA GLN A 17 -0.46 8.61 -5.88
C GLN A 17 0.66 7.58 -5.69
N ILE A 18 0.31 6.34 -5.36
CA ILE A 18 1.28 5.25 -5.21
C ILE A 18 2.00 5.00 -6.53
N ARG A 19 1.28 4.92 -7.65
CA ARG A 19 1.86 4.72 -8.98
C ARG A 19 2.81 5.85 -9.34
N ASP A 20 2.39 7.09 -9.15
CA ASP A 20 3.18 8.25 -9.54
C ASP A 20 4.43 8.39 -8.65
N GLY A 21 4.30 8.08 -7.35
CA GLY A 21 5.41 8.09 -6.39
C GLY A 21 6.44 6.98 -6.60
N VAL A 22 6.06 5.83 -7.16
CA VAL A 22 6.98 4.71 -7.42
C VAL A 22 7.49 4.65 -8.86
N ARG A 23 6.89 5.42 -9.78
CA ARG A 23 7.29 5.51 -11.18
C ARG A 23 8.80 5.75 -11.35
N PRO A 24 9.49 6.60 -10.56
CA PRO A 24 10.94 6.79 -10.69
C PRO A 24 11.77 5.53 -10.41
N GLN A 25 11.25 4.60 -9.60
CA GLN A 25 11.96 3.37 -9.21
C GLN A 25 11.57 2.16 -10.07
N VAL A 26 10.30 2.09 -10.47
CA VAL A 26 9.71 0.90 -11.13
C VAL A 26 9.59 1.11 -12.65
N GLY A 27 9.69 2.36 -13.13
CA GLY A 27 9.44 2.69 -14.52
C GLY A 27 7.96 2.61 -14.90
N GLU A 28 7.69 2.38 -16.17
CA GLU A 28 6.32 2.23 -16.67
C GLU A 28 5.87 0.78 -16.56
N ALA A 29 4.79 0.54 -15.81
CA ALA A 29 4.21 -0.78 -15.63
C ALA A 29 2.70 -0.73 -15.87
N PRO A 30 2.08 -1.84 -16.32
CA PRO A 30 0.63 -1.92 -16.47
C PRO A 30 -0.09 -1.66 -15.15
N ALA A 31 -1.28 -1.05 -15.23
CA ALA A 31 -2.12 -0.81 -14.06
C ALA A 31 -2.48 -2.11 -13.29
N SER A 32 -2.56 -3.24 -13.98
CA SER A 32 -2.80 -4.56 -13.39
C SER A 32 -1.68 -4.97 -12.43
N SER A 33 -0.41 -4.72 -12.78
CA SER A 33 0.74 -5.06 -11.93
C SER A 33 0.70 -4.34 -10.58
N TYR A 34 0.33 -3.06 -10.59
CA TYR A 34 0.14 -2.28 -9.34
C TYR A 34 -1.00 -2.84 -8.50
N ARG A 35 -2.14 -3.19 -9.12
CA ARG A 35 -3.28 -3.76 -8.39
C ARG A 35 -2.95 -5.12 -7.79
N SER A 36 -2.33 -6.02 -8.54
CA SER A 36 -1.94 -7.34 -8.05
C SER A 36 -0.95 -7.23 -6.88
N ALA A 37 0.03 -6.32 -6.95
CA ALA A 37 0.98 -6.12 -5.85
C ALA A 37 0.31 -5.56 -4.60
N LEU A 38 -0.63 -4.61 -4.74
CA LEU A 38 -1.35 -4.00 -3.62
C LEU A 38 -2.38 -4.95 -2.95
N GLN A 39 -2.65 -6.12 -3.54
CA GLN A 39 -3.45 -7.17 -2.92
C GLN A 39 -2.67 -8.00 -1.88
N ASP A 40 -1.34 -7.81 -1.75
CA ASP A 40 -0.55 -8.53 -0.74
C ASP A 40 -0.83 -7.97 0.67
N GLU A 41 -1.76 -8.62 1.37
CA GLU A 41 -2.23 -8.24 2.71
C GLU A 41 -1.15 -8.36 3.79
N ARG A 42 -0.03 -9.06 3.52
CA ARG A 42 1.12 -9.10 4.44
C ARG A 42 1.80 -7.74 4.58
N TYR A 43 1.64 -6.87 3.59
CA TYR A 43 2.30 -5.57 3.55
C TYR A 43 1.33 -4.40 3.42
N PHE A 44 0.17 -4.59 2.81
CA PHE A 44 -0.75 -3.50 2.50
C PHE A 44 -2.11 -3.72 3.15
N VAL A 45 -2.69 -2.62 3.64
CA VAL A 45 -4.06 -2.59 4.14
C VAL A 45 -4.88 -1.70 3.23
N ARG A 46 -5.98 -2.23 2.70
CA ARG A 46 -6.94 -1.45 1.91
C ARG A 46 -7.90 -0.73 2.84
N VAL A 47 -7.71 0.58 2.98
CA VAL A 47 -8.53 1.43 3.87
C VAL A 47 -9.89 1.72 3.22
N SER A 48 -9.91 1.93 1.90
CA SER A 48 -11.13 2.13 1.12
C SER A 48 -10.90 1.75 -0.36
N ARG A 49 -11.89 1.94 -1.23
CA ARG A 49 -11.78 1.57 -2.65
C ARG A 49 -10.63 2.35 -3.31
N GLY A 50 -9.55 1.65 -3.64
CA GLY A 50 -8.40 2.23 -4.33
C GLY A 50 -7.46 3.04 -3.42
N VAL A 51 -7.63 2.96 -2.10
CA VAL A 51 -6.79 3.63 -1.10
C VAL A 51 -6.12 2.60 -0.22
N PHE A 52 -4.80 2.70 -0.08
CA PHE A 52 -3.97 1.72 0.60
C PHE A 52 -2.99 2.42 1.55
N ARG A 53 -2.66 1.74 2.65
CA ARG A 53 -1.58 2.13 3.56
C ARG A 53 -0.65 0.95 3.81
N LEU A 54 0.54 1.23 4.32
CA LEU A 54 1.46 0.18 4.77
C LEU A 54 0.94 -0.44 6.08
N ARG A 55 0.95 -1.76 6.15
CA ARG A 55 0.66 -2.51 7.38
C ARG A 55 1.80 -2.30 8.38
N ARG A 56 1.51 -1.81 9.59
CA ARG A 56 2.52 -1.75 10.66
C ARG A 56 2.64 -3.11 11.33
N GLN A 57 3.88 -3.52 11.64
CA GLN A 57 4.10 -4.72 12.45
C GLN A 57 3.52 -4.47 13.85
N GLY A 58 2.50 -5.25 14.22
CA GLY A 58 1.85 -5.19 15.54
C GLY A 58 0.41 -4.70 15.56
N GLU A 59 -0.12 -4.11 14.48
CA GLU A 59 -1.52 -3.63 14.45
C GLU A 59 -2.55 -4.76 14.52
N ASP A 60 -2.22 -5.96 14.01
CA ASP A 60 -3.18 -7.08 13.96
C ASP A 60 -3.10 -8.02 15.15
N ALA A 61 -2.17 -7.78 16.09
CA ALA A 61 -2.17 -8.49 17.37
C ALA A 61 -3.33 -8.02 18.27
N ASP A 62 -3.85 -6.82 18.04
CA ASP A 62 -4.92 -6.20 18.84
C ASP A 62 -6.31 -6.34 18.19
N ALA A 63 -6.39 -6.42 16.86
CA ALA A 63 -7.66 -6.53 16.12
C ALA A 63 -8.30 -7.94 16.17
N GLY A 64 -7.72 -8.89 16.90
CA GLY A 64 -8.18 -10.28 17.04
C GLY A 64 -8.90 -10.60 18.35
N ALA A 65 -9.21 -9.60 19.18
CA ALA A 65 -9.91 -9.79 20.45
C ALA A 65 -11.24 -9.03 20.50
N VAL A 66 -12.26 -9.53 19.78
CA VAL A 66 -13.68 -9.26 20.07
C VAL A 66 -14.52 -10.51 19.83
#